data_AF-A0A563VPP9-F1
#
_entry.id   AF-A0A563VPP9-F1
#
_cell.length_a   1.000
_cell.length_b   1.000
_cell.length_c   1.000
_cell.angle_alpha   90.00
_cell.angle_beta   90.00
_cell.angle_gamma   90.00
#
_symmetry.space_group_name_H-M   'P 1'
#
loop_
_entity.id
_entity.type
_entity.pdbx_description
1 polymer ?
#
loop_
_entity_poly.entity_id
_entity_poly.type
_entity_poly.pdbx_seq_one_letter_code
_entity_poly.pdbx_strand_id
1 'polypeptide(L)'
;MNNWESLKLVGLYNNPGRGRHKLFTLEQEKIIKEWVKETPKNLEKVQEKIKKNWNITSSKETIKRTIKSLKMGWYRTKRRVAGSPDDDF
;
A
#
# COMPACT_ATOMS: atom_id res chain seq x y z
N MET A 1 28.49 15.41 -23.01
CA MET A 1 28.18 16.25 -21.83
C MET A 1 27.92 15.34 -20.64
N ASN A 2 28.63 15.54 -19.53
CA ASN A 2 28.52 14.69 -18.33
C ASN A 2 27.30 15.08 -17.48
N ASN A 3 26.69 14.12 -16.78
CA ASN A 3 25.53 14.37 -15.91
C ASN A 3 25.76 15.45 -14.85
N TRP A 4 27.01 15.64 -14.40
CA TRP A 4 27.42 16.73 -13.49
C TRP A 4 27.16 18.12 -14.08
N GLU A 5 27.49 18.32 -15.36
CA GLU A 5 27.36 19.60 -16.06
C GLU A 5 25.90 19.99 -16.23
N SER A 6 25.02 19.00 -16.44
CA SER A 6 23.59 19.22 -16.73
C SER A 6 22.71 19.25 -15.48
N LEU A 7 22.96 18.37 -14.50
CA LEU A 7 22.10 18.18 -13.33
C LEU A 7 22.68 18.76 -12.03
N LYS A 8 23.95 19.19 -12.02
CA LYS A 8 24.66 19.73 -10.85
C LYS A 8 24.42 18.85 -9.61
N LEU A 9 24.08 19.44 -8.47
CA LEU A 9 23.83 18.75 -7.19
C LEU A 9 22.60 17.82 -7.22
N VAL A 10 21.63 18.06 -8.11
CA VAL A 10 20.39 17.27 -8.22
C VAL A 10 20.68 15.84 -8.69
N GLY A 11 21.74 15.64 -9.48
CA GLY A 11 22.18 14.33 -9.94
C GLY A 11 22.66 13.39 -8.83
N LEU A 12 22.97 13.92 -7.64
CA LEU A 12 23.50 13.14 -6.51
C LEU A 12 22.42 12.65 -5.53
N TYR A 13 21.29 13.37 -5.37
CA TYR A 13 20.37 13.12 -4.24
C TYR A 13 18.88 12.94 -4.55
N ASN A 14 18.36 13.38 -5.71
CA ASN A 14 16.90 13.40 -5.93
C ASN A 14 16.34 12.41 -6.97
N ASN A 15 17.20 11.60 -7.59
CA ASN A 15 16.72 10.59 -8.52
C ASN A 15 16.41 9.28 -7.79
N PRO A 16 15.25 8.65 -8.06
CA PRO A 16 15.00 7.30 -7.58
C PRO A 16 16.13 6.39 -8.08
N GLY A 17 16.71 5.61 -7.16
CA GLY A 17 17.83 4.72 -7.49
C GLY A 17 17.46 3.68 -8.56
N ARG A 18 18.48 3.01 -9.12
CA ARG A 18 18.36 2.02 -10.21
C ARG A 18 17.53 0.76 -9.89
N GLY A 19 17.03 0.62 -8.67
CA GLY A 19 16.25 -0.54 -8.25
C GLY A 19 14.92 -0.67 -9.00
N ARG A 20 14.18 -1.74 -8.69
CA ARG A 20 12.85 -1.95 -9.28
C ARG A 20 11.93 -0.78 -8.95
N HIS A 21 11.44 -0.10 -9.98
CA HIS A 21 10.45 0.96 -9.83
C HIS A 21 9.16 0.43 -9.22
N LYS A 22 8.46 1.31 -8.47
CA LYS A 22 7.17 0.97 -7.87
C LYS A 22 6.15 0.65 -8.95
N LEU A 23 5.31 -0.34 -8.70
CA LEU A 23 4.24 -0.74 -9.61
C LEU A 23 3.08 0.27 -9.65
N PHE A 24 2.90 1.02 -8.55
CA PHE A 24 1.79 1.96 -8.37
C PHE A 24 2.32 3.37 -8.13
N THR A 25 1.61 4.35 -8.67
CA THR A 25 1.82 5.77 -8.38
C THR A 25 1.28 6.13 -6.99
N LEU A 26 1.80 7.18 -6.35
CA LEU A 26 1.36 7.63 -5.02
C LEU A 26 -0.17 7.80 -4.89
N GLU A 27 -0.83 8.26 -5.96
CA GLU A 27 -2.30 8.39 -5.99
C GLU A 27 -3.00 7.02 -6.00
N GLN A 28 -2.51 6.08 -6.81
CA GLN A 28 -3.01 4.70 -6.83
C GLN A 28 -2.77 4.02 -5.47
N GLU A 29 -1.61 4.25 -4.84
CA GLU A 29 -1.31 3.74 -3.50
C GLU A 29 -2.37 4.22 -2.47
N LYS A 30 -2.78 5.49 -2.52
CA LYS A 30 -3.86 6.04 -1.66
C LYS A 30 -5.21 5.40 -1.93
N ILE A 31 -5.60 5.23 -3.19
CA ILE A 31 -6.87 4.60 -3.57
C ILE A 31 -6.91 3.13 -3.12
N ILE A 32 -5.82 2.39 -3.33
CA ILE A 32 -5.70 0.99 -2.90
C ILE A 32 -5.86 0.89 -1.38
N LYS A 33 -5.29 1.84 -0.62
CA LYS A 33 -5.45 1.89 0.84
C LYS A 33 -6.92 2.04 1.25
N GLU A 34 -7.70 2.83 0.52
CA GLU A 34 -9.12 3.01 0.79
C GLU A 34 -9.90 1.72 0.51
N TRP A 35 -9.68 1.09 -0.65
CA TRP A 35 -10.33 -0.19 -0.99
C TRP A 35 -10.02 -1.32 0.01
N VAL A 36 -8.81 -1.33 0.57
CA VAL A 36 -8.44 -2.32 1.58
C VAL A 36 -9.08 -2.02 2.93
N LYS A 37 -9.28 -0.74 3.27
CA LYS A 37 -10.06 -0.38 4.47
C LYS A 37 -11.51 -0.85 4.37
N GLU A 38 -12.12 -0.77 3.18
CA GLU A 38 -13.47 -1.29 2.94
C GLU A 38 -13.52 -2.82 3.06
N THR A 39 -12.49 -3.51 2.56
CA THR A 39 -12.48 -4.99 2.44
C THR A 39 -11.21 -5.65 2.99
N PRO A 40 -10.90 -5.50 4.30
CA PRO A 40 -9.61 -5.91 4.85
C PRO A 40 -9.39 -7.43 4.81
N LYS A 41 -10.46 -8.24 4.82
CA LYS A 41 -10.35 -9.70 4.78
C LYS A 41 -10.10 -10.26 3.38
N ASN A 42 -10.58 -9.58 2.34
CA ASN A 42 -10.61 -10.14 0.99
C ASN A 42 -9.83 -9.26 0.01
N LEU A 43 -8.53 -9.55 -0.09
CA LEU A 43 -7.62 -8.87 -1.01
C LEU A 43 -7.85 -9.23 -2.48
N GLU A 44 -8.58 -10.31 -2.78
CA GLU A 44 -8.89 -10.72 -4.16
C GLU A 44 -9.81 -9.69 -4.82
N LYS A 45 -10.81 -9.21 -4.09
CA LYS A 45 -11.68 -8.13 -4.56
C LYS A 45 -10.89 -6.86 -4.90
N VAL A 46 -9.84 -6.56 -4.11
CA VAL A 46 -8.96 -5.42 -4.37
C VAL A 46 -8.12 -5.67 -5.62
N GLN A 47 -7.60 -6.89 -5.82
CA GLN A 47 -6.89 -7.26 -7.06
C GLN A 47 -7.78 -7.12 -8.30
N GLU A 48 -9.02 -7.59 -8.22
CA GLU A 48 -10.00 -7.47 -9.30
C GLU A 48 -10.30 -6.00 -9.62
N LYS A 49 -10.51 -5.15 -8.60
CA LYS A 49 -10.68 -3.70 -8.78
C LYS A 49 -9.47 -3.06 -9.47
N ILE A 50 -8.25 -3.40 -9.04
CA ILE A 50 -6.99 -2.91 -9.64
C ILE A 50 -6.89 -3.31 -11.11
N LYS A 51 -7.14 -4.59 -11.43
CA LYS A 51 -7.11 -5.10 -12.80
C LYS A 51 -8.19 -4.44 -13.66
N LYS A 52 -9.40 -4.25 -13.13
CA LYS A 52 -10.50 -3.63 -13.86
C LYS A 52 -10.24 -2.15 -14.17
N ASN A 53 -9.67 -1.40 -13.22
CA ASN A 53 -9.51 0.05 -13.36
C ASN A 53 -8.25 0.45 -14.13
N TRP A 54 -7.15 -0.30 -13.94
CA TRP A 54 -5.84 0.07 -14.47
C TRP A 54 -5.22 -0.99 -15.38
N ASN A 55 -5.85 -2.16 -15.54
CA ASN A 55 -5.33 -3.31 -16.30
C ASN A 55 -3.95 -3.81 -15.81
N ILE A 56 -3.62 -3.54 -14.54
CA ILE A 56 -2.35 -3.94 -13.93
C ILE A 56 -2.53 -5.26 -13.18
N THR A 57 -1.77 -6.28 -13.54
CA THR A 57 -1.74 -7.55 -12.79
C THR A 57 -0.86 -7.42 -11.56
N SER A 58 -1.47 -7.52 -10.39
CA SER A 58 -0.81 -7.31 -9.10
C SER A 58 -0.99 -8.52 -8.20
N SER A 59 0.10 -9.02 -7.59
CA SER A 59 0.01 -10.08 -6.58
C SER A 59 -0.52 -9.55 -5.25
N LYS A 60 -1.13 -10.43 -4.43
CA LYS A 60 -1.57 -10.12 -3.06
C LYS A 60 -0.41 -9.57 -2.22
N GLU A 61 0.80 -10.07 -2.46
CA GLU A 61 2.03 -9.61 -1.79
C GLU A 61 2.39 -8.18 -2.15
N THR A 62 2.25 -7.78 -3.42
CA THR A 62 2.51 -6.40 -3.86
C THR A 62 1.56 -5.44 -3.17
N ILE A 63 0.28 -5.77 -3.10
CA ILE A 63 -0.74 -4.96 -2.42
C ILE A 63 -0.42 -4.81 -0.93
N LYS A 64 -0.08 -5.91 -0.24
CA LYS A 64 0.36 -5.86 1.17
C LYS A 64 1.59 -4.97 1.36
N ARG A 65 2.60 -5.06 0.48
CA ARG A 65 3.81 -4.22 0.54
C ARG A 65 3.48 -2.75 0.34
N THR A 66 2.64 -2.41 -0.63
CA THR A 66 2.17 -1.04 -0.88
C THR A 66 1.47 -0.45 0.35
N ILE A 67 0.56 -1.20 0.96
CA ILE A 67 -0.19 -0.75 2.14
C ILE A 67 0.74 -0.58 3.36
N LYS A 68 1.72 -1.48 3.53
CA LYS A 68 2.74 -1.37 4.58
C LYS A 68 3.58 -0.10 4.42
N SER A 69 3.96 0.26 3.20
CA SER A 69 4.65 1.52 2.89
C SER A 69 3.84 2.76 3.28
N LEU A 70 2.50 2.67 3.24
CA LEU A 70 1.58 3.73 3.66
C LEU A 70 1.29 3.74 5.18
N LYS A 71 2.16 3.10 5.97
CA LYS A 71 2.07 2.97 7.43
C LYS A 71 0.77 2.35 7.93
N MET A 72 0.12 1.52 7.12
CA MET A 72 -1.06 0.78 7.55
C MET A 72 -0.62 -0.60 8.07
N GLY A 73 -0.92 -0.85 9.35
CA GLY A 73 -0.68 -2.14 10.00
C GLY A 73 -1.76 -3.16 9.65
N TRP A 74 -1.38 -4.43 9.67
CA TRP A 74 -2.33 -5.53 9.54
C TRP A 74 -2.70 -6.03 10.94
N TYR A 75 -3.77 -5.47 11.51
CA TYR A 75 -4.21 -5.82 12.86
C TYR A 75 -5.20 -6.98 12.85
N ARG A 76 -5.12 -7.83 13.87
CA ARG A 76 -6.09 -8.91 14.06
C ARG A 76 -7.42 -8.32 14.53
N THR A 77 -8.47 -8.53 13.76
CA THR A 77 -9.84 -8.21 14.20
C THR A 77 -10.24 -9.16 15.34
N LYS A 78 -10.63 -8.63 16.51
CA LYS A 78 -11.21 -9.44 17.59
C LYS A 78 -12.49 -10.11 17.10
N ARG A 79 -12.65 -11.40 17.39
CA ARG A 79 -13.85 -12.17 17.00
C ARG A 79 -15.03 -11.97 17.95
N ARG A 80 -14.76 -11.58 19.19
CA ARG A 80 -15.76 -11.33 20.24
C ARG A 80 -15.37 -10.07 21.01
N VAL A 81 -16.38 -9.35 21.50
CA VAL A 81 -16.19 -8.29 22.50
C VAL A 81 -15.66 -8.97 23.77
N ALA A 82 -14.73 -8.33 24.48
CA ALA A 82 -14.31 -8.84 25.80
C ALA A 82 -15.55 -8.85 26.70
N GLY A 83 -15.71 -9.89 27.53
CA GLY A 83 -16.91 -10.04 28.37
C GLY A 83 -17.20 -8.77 29.17
N SER A 84 -18.48 -8.46 29.35
CA SER A 84 -18.92 -7.41 30.27
C SER A 84 -18.53 -7.79 31.70
N PRO A 85 -18.19 -6.83 32.58
CA PRO A 85 -17.99 -7.11 33.99
C PRO A 85 -19.27 -7.73 34.58
N ASP A 86 -19.10 -8.70 35.48
CA ASP A 86 -20.21 -9.27 36.24
C ASP A 86 -20.89 -8.15 37.05
N ASP A 87 -22.21 -8.06 36.92
CA ASP A 87 -23.05 -7.13 37.68
C ASP A 87 -23.28 -7.76 39.06
N ASP A 88 -22.31 -7.57 39.96
CA ASP A 88 -22.41 -7.98 41.36
C ASP A 88 -22.93 -6.77 42.17
N PHE A 89 -24.26 -6.60 42.21
CA PHE A 89 -24.96 -5.69 43.12
C PHE A 89 -26.35 -6.20 43.52
#